data_AF-A0A955IQN6-F1
#
_entry.id   AF-A0A955IQN6-F1
#
_cell.length_a   1.000
_cell.length_b   1.000
_cell.length_c   1.000
_cell.angle_alpha   90.00
_cell.angle_beta   90.00
_cell.angle_gamma   90.00
#
_symmetry.space_group_name_H-M   'P 1'
#
loop_
_entity.id
_entity.type
_entity.pdbx_description
1 polymer ?
#
loop_
_entity_poly.entity_id
_entity_poly.type
_entity_poly.pdbx_seq_one_letter_code
_entity_poly.pdbx_strand_id
1 'polypeptide(L)'
;MSTYAATLDDVRAAAQRIAPYAHITPVMTCSELDARSGRSLFFKCEIFQKVGAFKFRGACNAVMKLDDAAAAAGVVTHSSGNHAQALALAAR
;
A
#
# COMPACT_ATOMS: atom_id res chain seq x y z
N MET A 1 8.74 5.29 25.19
CA MET A 1 7.69 5.25 24.14
C MET A 1 8.22 5.98 22.92
N SER A 2 8.01 5.44 21.71
CA SER A 2 8.34 6.15 20.46
C SER A 2 7.52 7.43 20.36
N THR A 3 8.14 8.52 19.88
CA THR A 3 7.46 9.80 19.60
C THR A 3 6.40 9.67 18.51
N TYR A 4 6.51 8.66 17.64
CA TYR A 4 5.61 8.43 16.51
C TYR A 4 4.87 7.10 16.62
N ALA A 5 3.66 7.06 16.04
CA ALA A 5 2.79 5.88 15.99
C ALA A 5 3.32 4.73 15.11
N ALA A 6 4.37 4.99 14.32
CA ALA A 6 5.08 3.99 13.54
C ALA A 6 6.56 4.40 13.39
N THR A 7 7.41 3.40 13.26
CA THR A 7 8.85 3.54 13.04
C THR A 7 9.24 3.13 11.62
N LEU A 8 10.48 3.38 11.25
CA LEU A 8 11.02 2.87 9.99
C LEU A 8 11.01 1.33 9.94
N ASP A 9 11.19 0.67 11.08
CA ASP A 9 11.20 -0.79 11.14
C ASP A 9 9.80 -1.37 10.94
N ASP A 10 8.74 -0.68 11.36
CA ASP A 10 7.36 -1.05 11.01
C ASP A 10 7.12 -1.03 9.50
N VAL A 11 7.68 -0.03 8.80
CA VAL A 11 7.60 0.08 7.34
C VAL A 11 8.39 -1.04 6.65
N ARG A 12 9.60 -1.37 7.15
CA ARG A 12 10.42 -2.46 6.63
C ARG A 12 9.75 -3.83 6.83
N ALA A 13 9.18 -4.06 8.02
CA ALA A 13 8.42 -5.27 8.32
C ALA A 13 7.17 -5.38 7.43
N ALA A 14 6.46 -4.26 7.19
CA ALA A 14 5.35 -4.23 6.26
C ALA A 14 5.79 -4.57 4.84
N ALA A 15 6.91 -4.02 4.37
CA ALA A 15 7.44 -4.30 3.03
C ALA A 15 7.73 -5.80 2.83
N GLN A 16 8.34 -6.46 3.82
CA GLN A 16 8.57 -7.91 3.79
C GLN A 16 7.26 -8.69 3.76
N ARG A 17 6.32 -8.37 4.65
CA ARG A 17 5.02 -9.04 4.76
C ARG A 17 4.20 -8.98 3.47
N ILE A 18 4.18 -7.84 2.78
CA ILE A 18 3.37 -7.65 1.58
C ILE A 18 4.09 -8.03 0.28
N ALA A 19 5.40 -8.32 0.31
CA ALA A 19 6.20 -8.57 -0.89
C ALA A 19 5.63 -9.66 -1.83
N PRO A 20 5.07 -10.79 -1.34
CA PRO A 20 4.46 -11.80 -2.21
C PRO A 20 3.17 -11.33 -2.89
N TYR A 21 2.55 -10.27 -2.38
CA TYR A 21 1.21 -9.86 -2.77
C TYR A 21 1.19 -8.50 -3.49
N ALA A 22 2.03 -7.54 -3.13
CA ALA A 22 1.99 -6.20 -3.69
C ALA A 22 2.91 -6.06 -4.91
N HIS A 23 2.48 -5.30 -5.92
CA HIS A 23 3.35 -4.95 -7.04
C HIS A 23 4.47 -3.98 -6.60
N ILE A 24 5.67 -4.21 -7.12
CA ILE A 24 6.69 -3.15 -7.22
C ILE A 24 6.31 -2.28 -8.40
N THR A 25 5.61 -1.19 -8.11
CA THR A 25 5.09 -0.27 -9.13
C THR A 25 6.23 0.47 -9.82
N PRO A 26 6.10 0.81 -11.12
CA PRO A 26 7.15 1.53 -11.82
C PRO A 26 7.32 2.95 -11.27
N VAL A 27 8.50 3.50 -11.53
CA VAL A 27 8.77 4.94 -11.40
C VAL A 27 8.85 5.50 -12.80
N MET A 28 7.95 6.40 -13.15
CA MET A 28 7.90 7.04 -14.46
C MET A 28 8.48 8.45 -14.39
N THR A 29 8.84 8.99 -15.55
CA THR A 29 9.32 10.37 -15.75
C THR A 29 8.58 10.99 -16.94
N CYS A 30 8.67 12.31 -17.10
CA CYS A 30 8.04 13.01 -18.23
C CYS A 30 8.88 14.22 -18.63
N SER A 31 9.49 14.18 -19.82
CA SER A 31 10.41 15.22 -20.30
C SER A 31 9.76 16.61 -20.38
N GLU A 32 8.49 16.69 -20.76
CA GLU A 32 7.74 17.94 -20.80
C GLU A 32 7.56 18.55 -19.40
N LEU A 33 7.23 17.73 -18.41
CA LEU A 33 7.08 18.20 -17.02
C LEU A 33 8.44 18.55 -16.40
N ASP A 34 9.49 17.83 -16.78
CA ASP A 34 10.85 18.16 -16.37
C ASP A 34 11.27 19.54 -16.89
N ALA A 35 11.04 19.80 -18.19
CA ALA A 35 11.33 21.09 -18.82
C ALA A 35 10.52 22.23 -18.18
N ARG A 36 9.23 22.02 -17.94
CA ARG A 36 8.35 23.03 -17.31
C ARG A 36 8.71 23.33 -15.86
N SER A 37 9.21 22.34 -15.11
CA SER A 37 9.60 22.52 -13.71
C SER A 37 11.06 22.92 -13.51
N GLY A 38 11.89 22.80 -14.56
CA GLY A 38 13.34 22.97 -14.48
C GLY A 38 14.03 21.92 -13.60
N ARG A 39 13.43 20.74 -13.40
CA ARG A 39 13.88 19.68 -12.49
C ARG A 39 13.55 18.30 -13.06
N SER A 40 14.22 17.25 -12.60
CA SER A 40 13.83 15.87 -12.89
C SER A 40 12.72 15.40 -11.94
N LEU A 41 11.56 15.05 -12.48
CA LEU A 41 10.40 14.58 -11.72
C LEU A 41 10.21 13.07 -11.86
N PHE A 42 10.00 12.41 -10.72
CA PHE A 42 9.80 10.96 -10.63
C PHE A 42 8.43 10.65 -10.04
N PHE A 43 7.65 9.85 -10.76
CA PHE A 43 6.28 9.51 -10.39
C PHE A 43 6.21 8.06 -9.94
N LYS A 44 5.95 7.83 -8.65
CA LYS A 44 5.69 6.48 -8.13
C LYS A 44 4.25 6.09 -8.47
N CYS A 45 4.08 5.24 -9.49
CA CYS A 45 2.78 5.00 -10.10
C CYS A 45 1.94 3.96 -9.34
N GLU A 46 1.42 4.34 -8.15
CA GLU A 46 0.54 3.47 -7.36
C GLU A 46 -0.84 3.23 -8.00
N ILE A 47 -1.16 3.94 -9.09
CA ILE A 47 -2.28 3.62 -9.98
C ILE A 47 -2.16 2.22 -10.62
N PHE A 48 -0.94 1.64 -10.68
CA PHE A 48 -0.69 0.29 -11.18
C PHE A 48 -0.54 -0.76 -10.08
N GLN A 49 -0.78 -0.39 -8.83
CA GLN A 49 -0.91 -1.36 -7.76
C GLN A 49 -2.20 -2.18 -7.96
N LYS A 50 -2.30 -3.35 -7.32
CA LYS A 50 -3.57 -4.05 -7.16
C LYS A 50 -4.66 -3.10 -6.69
N VAL A 51 -5.88 -3.30 -7.22
CA VAL A 51 -7.05 -2.41 -7.05
C VAL A 51 -6.87 -0.98 -7.57
N GLY A 52 -5.82 -0.71 -8.36
CA GLY A 52 -5.57 0.60 -8.97
C GLY A 52 -5.16 1.68 -7.96
N ALA A 53 -4.73 1.31 -6.75
CA ALA A 53 -4.39 2.27 -5.71
C ALA A 53 -3.39 1.72 -4.67
N PHE A 54 -2.64 2.64 -4.03
CA PHE A 54 -1.69 2.30 -2.97
C PHE A 54 -2.31 1.59 -1.75
N LYS A 55 -3.63 1.73 -1.57
CA LYS A 55 -4.35 1.23 -0.39
C LYS A 55 -4.27 -0.29 -0.22
N PHE A 56 -4.00 -1.04 -1.28
CA PHE A 56 -3.73 -2.47 -1.18
C PHE A 56 -2.58 -2.78 -0.21
N ARG A 57 -1.54 -1.95 -0.18
CA ARG A 57 -0.38 -2.17 0.69
C ARG A 57 -0.78 -2.20 2.17
N GLY A 58 -1.51 -1.18 2.61
CA GLY A 58 -1.96 -1.07 4.00
C GLY A 58 -2.97 -2.15 4.38
N ALA A 59 -3.94 -2.42 3.51
CA ALA A 59 -4.96 -3.45 3.77
C ALA A 59 -4.34 -4.86 3.85
N CYS A 60 -3.50 -5.22 2.87
CA CYS A 60 -2.77 -6.49 2.89
C CYS A 60 -1.88 -6.61 4.13
N ASN A 61 -1.15 -5.55 4.48
CA ASN A 61 -0.32 -5.54 5.67
C ASN A 61 -1.13 -5.78 6.96
N ALA A 62 -2.30 -5.16 7.09
CA ALA A 62 -3.16 -5.30 8.27
C ALA A 62 -3.76 -6.71 8.36
N VAL A 63 -4.29 -7.24 7.25
CA VAL A 63 -4.88 -8.59 7.21
C VAL A 63 -3.83 -9.67 7.50
N MET A 64 -2.64 -9.57 6.88
CA MET A 64 -1.56 -10.53 7.07
C MET A 64 -0.86 -10.42 8.44
N LYS A 65 -1.29 -9.49 9.31
CA LYS A 65 -0.83 -9.38 10.71
C LYS A 65 -1.77 -10.07 11.69
N LEU A 66 -2.99 -10.43 11.26
CA LEU A 66 -3.94 -11.11 12.13
C LEU A 66 -3.40 -12.50 12.46
N ASP A 67 -3.65 -12.94 13.70
CA ASP A 67 -3.54 -14.35 14.04
C ASP A 67 -4.75 -15.12 13.50
N ASP A 68 -4.68 -16.45 13.54
CA ASP A 68 -5.71 -17.32 12.97
C ASP A 68 -7.09 -17.09 13.61
N ALA A 69 -7.14 -16.78 14.91
CA ALA A 69 -8.38 -16.54 15.63
C ALA A 69 -9.05 -15.23 15.17
N ALA A 70 -8.29 -14.14 15.05
CA ALA A 70 -8.78 -12.87 14.56
C ALA A 70 -9.13 -12.92 13.07
N ALA A 71 -8.37 -13.66 12.25
CA ALA A 71 -8.68 -13.87 10.84
C ALA A 71 -9.99 -14.64 10.65
N ALA A 72 -10.23 -15.69 11.45
CA ALA A 72 -11.47 -16.48 11.40
C ALA A 72 -12.71 -15.69 11.84
N ALA A 73 -12.55 -14.70 12.72
CA ALA A 73 -13.63 -13.79 13.10
C ALA A 73 -14.05 -12.83 11.96
N GLY A 74 -13.22 -12.71 10.92
CA GLY A 74 -13.45 -11.84 9.78
C GLY A 74 -13.01 -10.39 10.01
N VAL A 75 -13.06 -9.59 8.94
CA VAL A 75 -12.68 -8.18 8.94
C VAL A 75 -13.81 -7.31 8.41
N VAL A 76 -13.89 -6.07 8.90
CA VAL A 76 -14.88 -5.07 8.45
C VAL A 76 -14.19 -3.72 8.27
N THR A 77 -14.62 -2.97 7.25
CA THR A 77 -14.23 -1.57 7.06
C THR A 77 -15.39 -0.77 6.49
N HIS A 78 -15.36 0.54 6.70
CA HIS A 78 -16.10 1.49 5.90
C HIS A 78 -15.13 2.22 4.95
N SER A 79 -15.53 2.45 3.70
CA SER A 79 -14.73 3.19 2.74
C SER A 79 -15.57 3.71 1.57
N SER A 80 -15.16 4.84 1.01
CA SER A 80 -15.74 5.41 -0.22
C SER A 80 -15.28 4.73 -1.52
N GLY A 81 -14.34 3.77 -1.49
CA GLY A 81 -13.93 3.04 -2.70
C GLY A 81 -12.62 2.27 -2.55
N ASN A 82 -11.48 2.92 -2.80
CA ASN A 82 -10.17 2.24 -2.91
C ASN A 82 -9.80 1.36 -1.71
N HIS A 83 -10.22 1.70 -0.48
CA HIS A 83 -9.93 0.85 0.68
C HIS A 83 -10.87 -0.35 0.77
N ALA A 84 -12.15 -0.19 0.37
CA ALA A 84 -13.09 -1.32 0.29
C ALA A 84 -12.56 -2.39 -0.68
N GLN A 85 -12.12 -1.98 -1.88
CA GLN A 85 -11.51 -2.91 -2.84
C GLN A 85 -10.22 -3.53 -2.29
N ALA A 86 -9.37 -2.73 -1.66
CA ALA A 86 -8.12 -3.21 -1.08
C ALA A 86 -8.34 -4.26 0.02
N LEU A 87 -9.28 -4.02 0.95
CA LEU A 87 -9.60 -4.96 2.01
C LEU A 87 -10.25 -6.22 1.45
N ALA A 88 -11.22 -6.07 0.55
CA ALA A 88 -11.89 -7.21 -0.08
C ALA A 88 -10.90 -8.12 -0.82
N LEU A 89 -9.91 -7.56 -1.52
CA LEU A 89 -8.86 -8.35 -2.18
C LEU A 89 -7.86 -8.96 -1.19
N ALA A 90 -7.53 -8.26 -0.10
CA ALA A 90 -6.58 -8.74 0.90
C ALA A 90 -7.16 -9.87 1.78
N ALA A 91 -8.47 -9.87 2.01
CA ALA A 91 -9.18 -10.86 2.83
C ALA A 91 -9.74 -12.04 2.01
N ARG A 92 -9.40 -12.13 0.72
CA ARG A 92 -9.82 -13.22 -0.18
C ARG A 92 -8.79 -14.35 -0.18
#